data_AF-A0A2Z6LVV5-F1
#
_entry.id   AF-A0A2Z6LVV5-F1
#
_cell.length_a   1.000
_cell.length_b   1.000
_cell.length_c   1.000
_cell.angle_alpha   90.00
_cell.angle_beta   90.00
_cell.angle_gamma   90.00
#
_symmetry.space_group_name_H-M   'P 1'
#
loop_
_entity.id
_entity.type
_entity.pdbx_description
1 polymer ?
#
loop_
_entity_poly.entity_id
_entity_poly.type
_entity_poly.pdbx_seq_one_letter_code
_entity_poly.pdbx_strand_id
1 'polypeptide(L)'
;MGIAVNLVTYLTGTMHLGNASSANIVTNFMGTCFMLCLLGGFVADTFIGRYLTIAIFATVEAIGVTILTISTIIPSLHPPKCTHNNLKSCEPANNTQLTVLYLALYVTALGIGGLKSSVSGFGSDQFDDSNEVEKNHMVKFFNWFFFFISIGSLTAVTILVYIQDHVGRDWGYGICVCAIVVALYCGGLCRGVEEEEAEIAV
;
A
#
# COMPACT_ATOMS: atom_id res chain seq x y z
N MET A 1 5.54 2.46 0.43
CA MET A 1 6.61 3.42 0.79
C MET A 1 6.24 4.87 0.50
N GLY A 2 5.92 5.25 -0.74
CA GLY A 2 5.63 6.64 -1.09
C GLY A 2 4.49 7.30 -0.29
N ILE A 3 3.40 6.57 -0.03
CA ILE A 3 2.28 7.07 0.79
C ILE A 3 2.74 7.42 2.22
N ALA A 4 3.54 6.56 2.87
CA ALA A 4 3.96 6.74 4.25
C ALA A 4 4.94 7.91 4.43
N VAL A 5 5.91 8.05 3.51
CA VAL A 5 6.95 9.09 3.57
C VAL A 5 6.35 10.49 3.45
N ASN A 6 5.34 10.66 2.58
CA ASN A 6 4.69 11.95 2.38
C ASN A 6 3.42 12.14 3.21
N LEU A 7 3.12 11.21 4.13
CA LEU A 7 1.93 11.32 4.97
C LEU A 7 2.06 12.43 6.02
N VAL A 8 3.28 12.67 6.53
CA VAL A 8 3.52 13.74 7.53
C VAL A 8 3.17 15.11 6.94
N THR A 9 3.59 15.39 5.71
CA THR A 9 3.31 16.67 5.03
C THR A 9 1.82 16.84 4.72
N TYR A 10 1.08 15.75 4.53
CA TYR A 10 -0.37 15.77 4.38
C TYR A 10 -1.07 16.11 5.70
N LEU A 11 -0.65 15.48 6.80
CA LEU A 11 -1.22 15.71 8.13
C LEU A 11 -0.94 17.13 8.64
N THR A 12 0.27 17.65 8.42
CA THR A 12 0.64 19.00 8.85
C THR A 12 0.11 20.07 7.90
N GLY A 13 0.27 19.88 6.60
CA GLY A 13 -0.04 20.89 5.58
C GLY A 13 -1.51 20.95 5.16
N THR A 14 -2.23 19.81 5.18
CA THR A 14 -3.64 19.75 4.76
C THR A 14 -4.59 19.53 5.92
N MET A 15 -4.24 18.70 6.91
CA MET A 15 -5.11 18.48 8.08
C MET A 15 -4.83 19.44 9.25
N HIS A 16 -3.83 20.32 9.09
CA HIS A 16 -3.40 21.32 10.10
C HIS A 16 -3.12 20.72 11.48
N LEU A 17 -2.61 19.49 11.53
CA LEU A 17 -2.20 18.84 12.77
C LEU A 17 -0.79 19.29 13.17
N GLY A 18 -0.53 19.34 14.48
CA GLY A 18 0.82 19.64 14.96
C GLY A 18 1.85 18.60 14.52
N ASN A 19 3.10 19.03 14.32
CA ASN A 19 4.20 18.16 13.85
C ASN A 19 4.38 16.91 14.74
N ALA A 20 4.30 17.07 16.06
CA ALA A 20 4.44 15.95 17.01
C ALA A 20 3.30 14.93 16.88
N SER A 21 2.04 15.40 16.73
CA SER A 21 0.89 14.53 16.53
C SER A 21 0.98 13.79 15.19
N SER A 22 1.34 14.51 14.13
CA SER A 22 1.51 13.95 12.79
C SER A 22 2.60 12.85 12.75
N ALA A 23 3.75 13.09 13.38
CA ALA A 23 4.82 12.10 13.47
C ALA A 23 4.37 10.83 14.23
N ASN A 24 3.61 10.98 15.31
CA ASN A 24 3.04 9.85 16.05
C ASN A 24 2.05 9.05 15.19
N ILE A 25 1.17 9.70 14.43
CA ILE A 25 0.22 9.03 13.54
C ILE A 25 0.96 8.18 12.50
N VAL A 26 1.96 8.77 11.83
CA VAL A 26 2.73 8.05 10.79
C VAL A 26 3.53 6.89 11.40
N THR A 27 4.14 7.10 12.56
CA THR A 27 4.90 6.05 13.26
C THR A 27 3.99 4.92 13.71
N ASN A 28 2.81 5.25 14.27
CA ASN A 28 1.80 4.25 14.65
C ASN A 28 1.30 3.48 13.43
N PHE A 29 0.98 4.16 12.33
CA PHE A 29 0.60 3.52 11.08
C PHE A 29 1.66 2.53 10.59
N MET A 30 2.94 2.93 10.55
CA MET A 30 4.04 2.04 10.16
C MET A 30 4.19 0.86 11.13
N GLY A 31 4.11 1.11 12.44
CA GLY A 31 4.15 0.07 13.46
C GLY A 31 3.01 -0.95 13.31
N THR A 32 1.80 -0.47 13.05
CA THR A 32 0.64 -1.32 12.77
C THR A 32 0.82 -2.15 11.51
N CYS A 33 1.39 -1.59 10.43
CA CYS A 33 1.71 -2.38 9.23
C CYS A 33 2.63 -3.58 9.55
N PHE A 34 3.67 -3.37 10.38
CA PHE A 34 4.58 -4.45 10.76
C PHE A 34 3.94 -5.49 11.67
N MET A 35 3.11 -5.07 12.63
CA MET A 35 2.36 -6.00 13.49
C MET A 35 1.36 -6.82 12.69
N LEU A 36 0.63 -6.19 11.77
CA LEU A 36 -0.31 -6.88 10.88
C LEU A 36 0.40 -7.75 9.85
N CYS A 37 1.65 -7.46 9.49
CA CYS A 37 2.47 -8.34 8.66
C CYS A 37 2.76 -9.68 9.36
N LEU A 38 3.06 -9.67 10.66
CA LEU A 38 3.25 -10.90 11.42
C LEU A 38 1.96 -11.73 11.48
N LEU A 39 0.83 -11.06 11.75
CA LEU A 39 -0.47 -11.71 11.78
C LEU A 39 -0.88 -12.25 10.41
N GLY A 40 -0.65 -11.47 9.35
CA GLY A 40 -0.95 -11.85 7.98
C GLY A 40 -0.20 -13.09 7.53
N GLY A 41 1.09 -13.21 7.89
CA GLY A 41 1.88 -14.42 7.62
C GLY A 41 1.33 -15.65 8.34
N PHE A 42 1.00 -15.51 9.63
CA PHE A 42 0.39 -16.60 10.39
C PHE A 42 -0.94 -17.08 9.78
N VAL A 43 -1.79 -16.15 9.34
CA VAL A 43 -3.06 -16.48 8.67
C VAL A 43 -2.82 -17.17 7.32
N ALA A 44 -1.84 -16.72 6.55
CA ALA A 44 -1.47 -17.30 5.26
C ALA A 44 -1.04 -18.77 5.38
N ASP A 45 -0.18 -19.04 6.36
CA ASP A 45 0.43 -20.36 6.55
C ASP A 45 -0.55 -21.36 7.19
N THR A 46 -1.50 -20.89 8.02
CA THR A 46 -2.36 -21.77 8.83
C THR A 46 -3.74 -22.04 8.24
N PHE A 47 -4.36 -21.07 7.56
CA PHE A 47 -5.80 -21.14 7.25
C PHE A 47 -6.14 -21.10 5.76
N ILE A 48 -5.64 -20.11 5.02
CA ILE A 48 -6.21 -19.73 3.72
C ILE A 48 -5.25 -20.04 2.56
N GLY A 49 -3.96 -20.25 2.84
CA GLY A 49 -2.92 -20.42 1.83
C GLY A 49 -2.38 -19.09 1.30
N ARG A 50 -1.15 -19.11 0.78
CA ARG A 50 -0.41 -17.89 0.42
C ARG A 50 -1.06 -17.11 -0.72
N TYR A 51 -1.51 -17.77 -1.79
CA TYR A 51 -2.13 -17.11 -2.94
C TYR A 51 -3.42 -16.36 -2.57
N LEU A 52 -4.36 -17.03 -1.89
CA LEU A 52 -5.63 -16.40 -1.49
C LEU A 52 -5.41 -15.27 -0.50
N THR A 53 -4.41 -15.40 0.38
CA THR A 53 -4.01 -14.31 1.27
C THR A 53 -3.55 -13.09 0.47
N ILE A 54 -2.67 -13.27 -0.52
CA ILE A 54 -2.22 -12.17 -1.40
C ILE A 54 -3.42 -11.51 -2.08
N ALA A 55 -4.34 -12.29 -2.66
CA ALA A 55 -5.52 -11.76 -3.35
C ALA A 55 -6.45 -10.96 -2.42
N ILE A 56 -6.81 -11.53 -1.26
CA ILE A 56 -7.69 -10.87 -0.29
C ILE A 56 -7.05 -9.60 0.24
N PHE A 57 -5.80 -9.66 0.71
CA PHE A 57 -5.14 -8.50 1.29
C PHE A 57 -4.80 -7.41 0.27
N ALA A 58 -4.57 -7.77 -1.00
CA ALA A 58 -4.44 -6.79 -2.08
C ALA A 58 -5.75 -6.06 -2.38
N THR A 59 -6.91 -6.74 -2.34
CA THR A 59 -8.21 -6.05 -2.47
C THR A 59 -8.48 -5.12 -1.28
N VAL A 60 -8.12 -5.54 -0.07
CA VAL A 60 -8.23 -4.71 1.14
C VAL A 60 -7.32 -3.48 1.04
N GLU A 61 -6.08 -3.64 0.55
CA GLU A 61 -5.19 -2.50 0.29
C GLU A 61 -5.81 -1.54 -0.74
N ALA A 62 -6.32 -2.06 -1.85
CA ALA A 62 -6.97 -1.26 -2.89
C ALA A 62 -8.12 -0.42 -2.32
N ILE A 63 -8.98 -1.02 -1.48
CA ILE A 63 -10.07 -0.32 -0.79
C ILE A 63 -9.51 0.78 0.11
N GLY A 64 -8.51 0.48 0.94
CA GLY A 64 -7.90 1.46 1.85
C GLY A 64 -7.33 2.68 1.13
N VAL A 65 -6.55 2.46 0.07
CA VAL A 65 -5.96 3.54 -0.73
C VAL A 65 -7.04 4.29 -1.52
N THR A 66 -8.11 3.62 -1.95
CA THR A 66 -9.25 4.28 -2.60
C THR A 66 -9.97 5.21 -1.64
N ILE A 67 -10.25 4.79 -0.40
CA ILE A 67 -10.84 5.65 0.63
C ILE A 67 -9.92 6.85 0.90
N LEU A 68 -8.60 6.63 0.97
CA LEU A 68 -7.62 7.71 1.15
C LEU A 68 -7.66 8.71 -0.02
N THR A 69 -7.79 8.22 -1.25
CA THR A 69 -7.90 9.06 -2.47
C THR A 69 -9.20 9.84 -2.49
N ILE A 70 -10.32 9.23 -2.10
CA ILE A 70 -11.61 9.91 -1.99
C ILE A 70 -11.54 11.02 -0.93
N SER A 71 -10.83 10.78 0.18
CA SER A 71 -10.59 11.77 1.23
C SER A 71 -9.79 12.99 0.75
N THR A 72 -9.00 12.88 -0.32
CA THR A 72 -8.27 14.03 -0.89
C THR A 72 -9.04 14.75 -1.99
N ILE A 73 -9.96 14.06 -2.68
CA ILE A 73 -10.77 14.65 -3.76
C ILE A 73 -11.97 15.42 -3.19
N ILE A 74 -12.63 14.90 -2.15
CA ILE A 74 -13.87 15.51 -1.65
C ILE A 74 -13.55 16.72 -0.76
N PRO A 75 -13.96 17.94 -1.15
CA PRO A 75 -13.64 19.16 -0.40
C PRO A 75 -14.33 19.25 0.97
N SER A 76 -15.35 18.41 1.22
CA SER A 76 -16.00 18.30 2.53
C SER A 76 -15.22 17.40 3.51
N LEU A 77 -14.25 16.61 3.01
CA LEU A 77 -13.47 15.64 3.79
C LEU A 77 -12.09 16.16 4.19
N HIS A 78 -11.72 17.37 3.77
CA HIS A 78 -10.52 18.07 4.24
C HIS A 78 -10.87 19.51 4.64
N PRO A 79 -10.14 20.13 5.59
CA PRO A 79 -10.38 21.52 5.95
C PRO A 79 -10.00 22.46 4.80
N PRO A 80 -10.55 23.69 4.75
CA PRO A 80 -10.26 24.65 3.70
C PRO A 80 -8.78 25.04 3.70
N LYS A 81 -8.22 25.27 2.49
CA LYS A 81 -6.81 25.62 2.32
C LYS A 81 -6.50 26.91 3.08
N CYS A 82 -5.61 26.82 4.06
CA CYS A 82 -5.07 27.97 4.74
C CYS A 82 -3.89 28.56 3.97
N THR A 83 -3.90 29.87 3.75
CA THR A 83 -2.70 30.61 3.34
C THR A 83 -2.18 31.37 4.56
N HIS A 84 -0.90 31.21 4.89
CA HIS A 84 -0.20 31.79 6.05
C HIS A 84 -0.27 33.33 6.16
N ASN A 85 -0.93 34.02 5.23
CA ASN A 85 -1.07 35.48 5.16
C ASN A 85 -2.33 36.03 5.84
N ASN A 86 -3.21 35.20 6.40
CA ASN A 86 -4.38 35.69 7.15
C ASN A 86 -4.25 35.33 8.64
N LEU A 87 -4.43 36.33 9.51
CA LEU A 87 -4.31 36.31 10.99
C LEU A 87 -5.23 35.31 11.74
N LYS A 88 -5.88 34.36 11.07
CA LYS A 88 -6.69 33.32 11.71
C LYS A 88 -5.89 32.02 11.77
N SER A 89 -5.64 31.55 13.00
CA SER A 89 -5.13 30.21 13.25
C SER A 89 -5.94 29.20 12.45
N CYS A 90 -5.27 28.39 11.64
CA CYS A 90 -5.93 27.40 10.80
C CYS A 90 -6.75 26.45 11.64
N GLU A 91 -8.01 26.27 11.24
CA GLU A 91 -8.90 25.37 11.95
C GLU A 91 -8.44 23.92 11.70
N PRO A 92 -8.20 23.15 12.77
CA PRO A 92 -7.79 21.75 12.63
C PRO A 92 -8.90 20.93 11.98
N ALA A 93 -8.52 19.80 11.38
CA ALA A 93 -9.47 18.87 10.78
C ALA A 93 -10.57 18.44 11.77
N ASN A 94 -11.81 18.34 11.27
CA ASN A 94 -12.95 17.91 12.08
C ASN A 94 -12.80 16.42 12.46
N ASN A 95 -13.42 16.00 13.56
CA ASN A 95 -13.36 14.62 14.06
C ASN A 95 -13.84 13.59 13.02
N THR A 96 -14.83 13.95 12.21
CA THR A 96 -15.34 13.08 11.12
C THR A 96 -14.31 12.91 10.00
N GLN A 97 -13.63 13.97 9.59
CA GLN A 97 -12.56 13.95 8.58
C GLN A 97 -11.38 13.09 9.06
N LEU A 98 -11.00 13.26 10.33
CA LEU A 98 -9.93 12.50 10.95
C LEU A 98 -10.29 11.01 11.10
N THR A 99 -11.55 10.69 11.41
CA THR A 99 -12.03 9.31 11.50
C THR A 99 -11.95 8.58 10.16
N VAL A 100 -12.37 9.24 9.07
CA VAL A 100 -12.27 8.67 7.72
C VAL A 100 -10.81 8.47 7.33
N LEU A 101 -9.93 9.41 7.67
CA LEU A 101 -8.50 9.27 7.43
C LEU A 101 -7.89 8.09 8.20
N TYR A 102 -8.19 7.94 9.49
CA TYR A 102 -7.72 6.79 10.28
C TYR A 102 -8.24 5.47 9.74
N LEU A 103 -9.51 5.41 9.35
CA LEU A 103 -10.08 4.22 8.72
C LEU A 103 -9.30 3.86 7.44
N ALA A 104 -9.07 4.83 6.57
CA ALA A 104 -8.30 4.63 5.34
C ALA A 104 -6.88 4.13 5.63
N LEU A 105 -6.19 4.74 6.60
CA LEU A 105 -4.84 4.35 6.99
C LEU A 105 -4.81 2.94 7.59
N TYR A 106 -5.71 2.58 8.50
CA TYR A 106 -5.69 1.25 9.11
C TYR A 106 -6.12 0.14 8.14
N VAL A 107 -7.07 0.40 7.24
CA VAL A 107 -7.43 -0.55 6.17
C VAL A 107 -6.24 -0.74 5.20
N THR A 108 -5.57 0.34 4.84
CA THR A 108 -4.34 0.27 4.03
C THR A 108 -3.23 -0.51 4.76
N ALA A 109 -3.05 -0.27 6.06
CA ALA A 109 -2.06 -0.98 6.87
C ALA A 109 -2.32 -2.48 6.93
N LEU A 110 -3.60 -2.87 7.04
CA LEU A 110 -4.02 -4.27 7.01
C LEU A 110 -3.65 -4.93 5.68
N GLY A 111 -3.98 -4.28 4.55
CA GLY A 111 -3.63 -4.78 3.22
C GLY A 111 -2.13 -4.94 2.99
N ILE A 112 -1.35 -3.90 3.31
CA ILE A 112 0.13 -3.91 3.18
C ILE A 112 0.74 -5.03 4.03
N GLY A 113 0.23 -5.23 5.25
CA GLY A 113 0.71 -6.27 6.17
C GLY A 113 0.62 -7.67 5.55
N GLY A 114 -0.58 -8.08 5.13
CA GLY A 114 -0.79 -9.43 4.60
C GLY A 114 -0.13 -9.70 3.24
N LEU A 115 0.01 -8.67 2.41
CA LEU A 115 0.78 -8.74 1.17
C LEU A 115 2.26 -8.98 1.44
N LYS A 116 2.85 -8.16 2.32
CA LYS A 116 4.29 -8.19 2.60
C LYS A 116 4.75 -9.53 3.16
N SER A 117 3.94 -10.19 3.98
CA SER A 117 4.26 -11.50 4.55
C SER A 117 4.20 -12.64 3.53
N SER A 118 3.34 -12.53 2.52
CA SER A 118 2.93 -13.67 1.70
C SER A 118 3.58 -13.68 0.32
N VAL A 119 3.87 -12.51 -0.26
CA VAL A 119 4.39 -12.38 -1.63
C VAL A 119 5.76 -13.07 -1.80
N SER A 120 6.68 -12.90 -0.85
CA SER A 120 8.00 -13.53 -0.95
C SER A 120 7.93 -15.04 -0.79
N GLY A 121 7.07 -15.54 0.12
CA GLY A 121 6.85 -16.97 0.31
C GLY A 121 6.22 -17.60 -0.93
N PHE A 122 5.20 -16.96 -1.51
CA PHE A 122 4.61 -17.42 -2.77
C PHE A 122 5.64 -17.46 -3.91
N GLY A 123 6.53 -16.46 -4.00
CA GLY A 123 7.59 -16.45 -5.01
C GLY A 123 8.63 -17.56 -4.84
N SER A 124 8.95 -17.96 -3.60
CA SER A 124 9.85 -19.10 -3.35
C SER A 124 9.16 -20.44 -3.61
N ASP A 125 7.85 -20.53 -3.34
CA ASP A 125 7.07 -21.77 -3.52
C ASP A 125 6.99 -22.21 -5.00
N GLN A 126 7.34 -21.33 -5.95
CA GLN A 126 7.40 -21.65 -7.39
C GLN A 126 8.66 -22.42 -7.82
N PHE A 127 9.66 -22.58 -6.95
CA PHE A 127 10.92 -23.25 -7.27
C PHE A 127 11.14 -24.43 -6.34
N ASP A 128 11.59 -25.57 -6.88
CA ASP A 128 11.94 -26.73 -6.05
C ASP A 128 13.36 -26.56 -5.47
N ASP A 129 13.47 -26.53 -4.14
CA ASP A 129 14.74 -26.41 -3.42
C ASP A 129 15.56 -27.71 -3.45
N SER A 130 14.95 -28.84 -3.86
CA SER A 130 15.62 -30.14 -4.01
C SER A 130 16.49 -30.23 -5.27
N ASN A 131 16.22 -29.40 -6.28
CA ASN A 131 16.93 -29.37 -7.56
C ASN A 131 17.93 -28.19 -7.60
N GLU A 132 19.23 -28.48 -7.71
CA GLU A 132 20.28 -27.45 -7.74
C GLU A 132 20.12 -26.43 -8.89
N VAL A 133 19.56 -26.86 -10.02
CA VAL A 133 19.32 -25.97 -11.18
C VAL A 133 18.22 -24.96 -10.88
N GLU A 134 17.10 -25.43 -10.31
CA GLU A 134 15.97 -24.57 -9.94
C GLU A 134 16.30 -23.66 -8.78
N LYS A 135 17.07 -24.15 -7.79
CA LYS A 135 17.62 -23.33 -6.71
C LYS A 135 18.44 -22.15 -7.24
N ASN A 136 19.27 -22.36 -8.26
CA ASN A 136 20.03 -21.27 -8.89
C ASN A 136 19.12 -20.27 -9.62
N HIS A 137 18.02 -20.75 -10.22
CA HIS A 137 16.99 -19.87 -10.80
C HIS A 137 16.25 -19.06 -9.74
N MET A 138 15.92 -19.65 -8.60
CA MET A 138 15.32 -18.97 -7.45
C MET A 138 16.21 -17.80 -6.98
N VAL A 139 17.51 -18.03 -6.82
CA VAL A 139 18.45 -16.96 -6.41
C VAL A 139 18.51 -15.83 -7.43
N LYS A 140 18.53 -16.15 -8.73
CA LYS A 140 18.49 -15.12 -9.79
C LYS A 140 17.18 -14.34 -9.78
N PHE A 141 16.05 -15.02 -9.56
CA PHE A 141 14.74 -14.39 -9.42
C PHE A 141 14.73 -13.41 -8.25
N PHE A 142 15.16 -13.83 -7.05
CA PHE A 142 15.19 -12.94 -5.88
C PHE A 142 16.17 -11.78 -6.03
N ASN A 143 17.33 -12.00 -6.67
CA ASN A 143 18.27 -10.91 -6.97
C ASN A 143 17.62 -9.83 -7.84
N TRP A 144 16.94 -10.21 -8.92
CA TRP A 144 16.20 -9.26 -9.77
C TRP A 144 15.00 -8.64 -9.05
N PHE A 145 14.27 -9.43 -8.26
CA PHE A 145 13.14 -8.95 -7.45
C PHE A 145 13.57 -7.83 -6.49
N PHE A 146 14.64 -8.03 -5.72
CA PHE A 146 15.15 -7.00 -4.81
C PHE A 146 15.74 -5.79 -5.54
N PHE A 147 16.35 -6.00 -6.71
CA PHE A 147 16.83 -4.91 -7.55
C PHE A 147 15.66 -4.00 -7.99
N PHE A 148 14.58 -4.58 -8.51
CA PHE A 148 13.38 -3.83 -8.91
C PHE A 148 12.66 -3.18 -7.72
N ILE A 149 12.57 -3.85 -6.57
CA ILE A 149 12.03 -3.24 -5.34
C ILE A 149 12.84 -2.00 -4.95
N SER A 150 14.17 -2.09 -5.01
CA SER A 150 15.03 -0.97 -4.64
C SER A 150 14.84 0.22 -5.58
N ILE A 151 14.82 -0.01 -6.90
CA ILE A 151 14.53 1.03 -7.91
C ILE A 151 13.13 1.60 -7.73
N GLY A 152 12.13 0.74 -7.49
CA GLY A 152 10.76 1.14 -7.24
C GLY A 152 10.64 2.00 -5.97
N SER A 153 11.37 1.66 -4.92
CA SER A 153 11.42 2.45 -3.68
C SER A 153 12.04 3.83 -3.90
N LEU A 154 13.15 3.90 -4.66
CA LEU A 154 13.79 5.17 -5.03
C LEU A 154 12.85 6.05 -5.85
N THR A 155 12.17 5.46 -6.82
CA THR A 155 11.17 6.13 -7.65
C THR A 155 9.98 6.61 -6.82
N ALA A 156 9.53 5.81 -5.86
CA ALA A 156 8.41 6.14 -4.98
C ALA A 156 8.70 7.30 -4.02
N VAL A 157 9.95 7.45 -3.54
CA VAL A 157 10.32 8.57 -2.66
C VAL A 157 10.72 9.84 -3.42
N THR A 158 10.96 9.75 -4.74
CA THR A 158 11.33 10.89 -5.59
C THR A 158 10.17 11.34 -6.46
N ILE A 159 9.86 10.59 -7.52
CA ILE A 159 8.86 10.94 -8.54
C ILE A 159 7.46 10.96 -7.94
N LEU A 160 7.09 9.95 -7.15
CA LEU A 160 5.73 9.86 -6.61
C LEU A 160 5.48 10.92 -5.53
N VAL A 161 6.46 11.21 -4.67
CA VAL A 161 6.39 12.33 -3.72
C VAL A 161 6.28 13.66 -4.46
N TYR A 162 7.08 13.86 -5.52
CA TYR A 162 6.99 15.06 -6.36
C TYR A 162 5.59 15.26 -6.95
N ILE A 163 4.96 14.20 -7.48
CA ILE A 163 3.59 14.27 -7.98
C ILE A 163 2.61 14.65 -6.87
N GLN A 164 2.72 14.03 -5.70
CA GLN A 164 1.83 14.31 -4.57
C GLN A 164 1.93 15.76 -4.08
N ASP A 165 3.12 16.34 -4.07
CA ASP A 165 3.35 17.69 -3.53
C ASP A 165 3.13 18.80 -4.57
N HIS A 166 3.52 18.60 -5.84
CA HIS A 166 3.46 19.63 -6.87
C HIS A 166 2.25 19.54 -7.81
N VAL A 167 1.82 18.33 -8.18
CA VAL A 167 0.69 18.14 -9.12
C VAL A 167 -0.62 18.04 -8.35
N GLY A 168 -0.62 17.27 -7.26
CA GLY A 168 -1.78 17.06 -6.41
C GLY A 168 -1.78 15.69 -5.76
N ARG A 169 -2.32 15.63 -4.55
CA ARG A 169 -2.41 14.38 -3.77
C ARG A 169 -3.46 13.43 -4.32
N ASP A 170 -4.49 13.96 -4.95
CA ASP A 170 -5.48 13.23 -5.74
C ASP A 170 -4.83 12.41 -6.85
N TRP A 171 -3.95 13.03 -7.65
CA TRP A 171 -3.19 12.33 -8.70
C TRP A 171 -2.21 11.31 -8.12
N GLY A 172 -1.48 11.69 -7.07
CA GLY A 172 -0.49 10.81 -6.45
C GLY A 172 -1.10 9.54 -5.86
N TYR A 173 -2.22 9.64 -5.13
CA TYR A 173 -2.91 8.46 -4.60
C TYR A 173 -3.72 7.72 -5.67
N GLY A 174 -4.28 8.42 -6.66
CA GLY A 174 -4.96 7.80 -7.80
C GLY A 174 -4.05 6.88 -8.61
N ILE A 175 -2.80 7.29 -8.86
CA ILE A 175 -1.79 6.44 -9.52
C ILE A 175 -1.52 5.17 -8.71
N CYS A 176 -1.45 5.27 -7.38
CA CYS A 176 -1.29 4.10 -6.51
C CYS A 176 -2.48 3.13 -6.64
N VAL A 177 -3.72 3.63 -6.64
CA VAL A 177 -4.92 2.79 -6.82
C VAL A 177 -4.87 2.09 -8.17
N CYS A 178 -4.59 2.81 -9.25
CA CYS A 178 -4.49 2.23 -10.59
C CYS A 178 -3.42 1.13 -10.64
N ALA A 179 -2.26 1.34 -10.03
CA ALA A 179 -1.19 0.35 -9.98
C ALA A 179 -1.63 -0.95 -9.26
N ILE A 180 -2.32 -0.83 -8.12
CA ILE A 180 -2.82 -1.98 -7.35
C ILE A 180 -3.91 -2.72 -8.15
N VAL A 181 -4.83 -2.00 -8.79
CA VAL A 181 -5.90 -2.59 -9.60
C VAL A 181 -5.35 -3.31 -10.83
N VAL A 182 -4.36 -2.73 -11.51
CA VAL A 182 -3.68 -3.40 -12.64
C VAL A 182 -2.95 -4.65 -12.15
N ALA A 183 -2.28 -4.60 -11.00
CA ALA A 183 -1.62 -5.78 -10.42
C ALA A 183 -2.62 -6.89 -10.07
N LEU A 184 -3.77 -6.53 -9.47
CA LEU A 184 -4.87 -7.45 -9.20
C LEU A 184 -5.46 -8.05 -10.48
N TYR A 185 -5.66 -7.23 -11.51
CA TYR A 185 -6.18 -7.68 -12.79
C TYR A 185 -5.22 -8.65 -13.47
N CYS A 186 -3.92 -8.32 -13.55
CA CYS A 186 -2.91 -9.20 -14.11
C CYS A 186 -2.77 -10.51 -13.30
N GLY A 187 -2.77 -10.43 -11.97
CA GLY A 187 -2.71 -11.62 -11.10
C GLY A 187 -3.96 -12.50 -11.19
N GLY A 188 -5.14 -11.89 -11.37
CA GLY A 188 -6.40 -12.59 -11.63
C GLY A 188 -6.45 -13.20 -13.03
N LEU A 189 -5.89 -12.51 -14.04
CA LEU A 189 -5.78 -13.03 -15.41
C LEU A 189 -4.86 -14.25 -15.47
N CYS A 190 -3.72 -14.23 -14.76
CA CYS A 190 -2.84 -15.39 -14.68
C CYS A 190 -3.54 -16.60 -14.07
N ARG A 191 -4.37 -16.39 -13.05
CA ARG A 191 -5.19 -17.47 -12.47
C ARG A 191 -6.24 -17.98 -13.46
N GLY A 192 -6.87 -17.09 -14.23
CA GLY A 192 -7.79 -17.49 -15.30
C GLY A 192 -7.10 -18.36 -16.36
N VAL A 193 -5.84 -18.08 -16.69
CA VAL A 193 -5.03 -18.89 -17.61
C VAL A 193 -4.63 -20.24 -16.98
N GLU A 194 -4.26 -20.28 -15.69
CA GLU A 194 -3.97 -21.54 -14.97
C GLU A 194 -5.22 -22.42 -14.78
N GLU A 195 -6.39 -21.84 -14.49
CA GLU A 195 -7.66 -22.57 -14.42
C GLU A 195 -8.08 -23.07 -15.82
N GLU A 196 -7.86 -22.29 -16.89
CA GLU A 196 -8.13 -22.70 -18.27
C GLU A 196 -7.17 -23.82 -18.74
N GLU A 197 -5.86 -23.77 -18.41
CA GLU A 197 -4.93 -24.87 -18.69
C GLU A 197 -5.23 -26.13 -17.87
N ALA A 198 -5.68 -26.00 -16.62
CA ALA A 198 -6.09 -27.14 -15.80
C ALA A 198 -7.38 -27.81 -16.30
N GLU A 199 -8.31 -27.04 -16.88
CA GLU A 199 -9.55 -27.56 -17.47
C GLU A 199 -9.31 -28.20 -18.85
N ILE A 200 -8.28 -27.77 -19.58
CA ILE A 200 -7.83 -28.37 -20.84
C ILE A 200 -6.97 -29.64 -20.62
N ALA A 201 -6.36 -29.79 -19.44
CA ALA A 201 -5.54 -30.94 -19.07
C ALA A 201 -6.31 -32.13 -18.46
N VAL A 202 -7.63 -32.05 -18.35
CA VAL A 202 -8.56 -33.11 -17.88
C VAL A 202 -9.37 -33.67 -19.03
#